data_AF-A0A6J4UVN9-F1
#
_entry.id   AF-A0A6J4UVN9-F1
#
_cell.length_a   1.000
_cell.length_b   1.000
_cell.length_c   1.000
_cell.angle_alpha   90.00
_cell.angle_beta   90.00
_cell.angle_gamma   90.00
#
_symmetry.space_group_name_H-M   'P 1'
#
loop_
_entity.id
_entity.type
_entity.pdbx_description
1 polymer ?
#
loop_
_entity_poly.entity_id
_entity_poly.type
_entity_poly.pdbx_seq_one_letter_code
_entity_poly.pdbx_strand_id
1 'polypeptide(L)'
;MTHKLDSPPSVAVLSQPLEGNAPLLLDDPRWAWVVDAGGVDVFAVEVAGGEAVGTRHYAFSVAPGGALFGFDLPNVGSSLGFLAVGAVGTRVRRLPVAELRAQAADAASADEVVALVEGWVAALAAGTVDGDTPQTEHQLAPHLTAILADGQRARSEKGVVWTELQAGAVLFLGQDGLIAGPDGARLPLAEPAWLQASGAATLAVTSTAEAIGEDDGWRGLAAYHHAVLRAQARRIDARSAAEVDRLARAAEYERTVRQGALTRLVGVLDDAPAAQPAGLAVDSLLAACQLVGRSLGVAVRAPTRQDAEGKRDPLAEIARSSRL
;
A
#
# COMPACT_ATOMS: atom_id res chain seq x y z
N MET A 1 -61.37 -9.37 1.57
CA MET A 1 -60.42 -8.47 0.89
C MET A 1 -59.02 -8.98 1.17
N THR A 2 -58.56 -9.88 0.31
CA THR A 2 -57.23 -10.50 0.34
C THR A 2 -56.29 -9.60 -0.44
N HIS A 3 -55.43 -8.87 0.27
CA HIS A 3 -54.33 -8.13 -0.36
C HIS A 3 -53.29 -9.15 -0.83
N LYS A 4 -53.31 -9.42 -2.13
CA LYS A 4 -52.26 -10.12 -2.85
C LYS A 4 -51.05 -9.18 -2.85
N LEU A 5 -50.04 -9.51 -2.06
CA LEU A 5 -48.72 -8.88 -2.15
C LEU A 5 -48.18 -9.20 -3.55
N ASP A 6 -48.04 -8.17 -4.38
CA ASP A 6 -47.36 -8.24 -5.66
C ASP A 6 -45.91 -8.68 -5.39
N SER A 7 -45.58 -9.90 -5.81
CA SER A 7 -44.19 -10.27 -6.06
C SER A 7 -43.64 -9.35 -7.15
N PRO A 8 -42.44 -8.76 -6.99
CA PRO A 8 -41.85 -7.96 -8.04
C PRO A 8 -41.64 -8.85 -9.29
N PRO A 9 -41.84 -8.31 -10.50
CA PRO A 9 -41.65 -9.08 -11.72
C PRO A 9 -40.21 -9.56 -11.81
N SER A 10 -40.01 -10.84 -12.14
CA SER A 10 -38.72 -11.40 -12.51
C SER A 10 -38.21 -10.64 -13.73
N VAL A 11 -37.35 -9.64 -13.48
CA VAL A 11 -36.68 -8.88 -14.53
C VAL A 11 -35.68 -9.84 -15.16
N ALA A 12 -35.84 -10.12 -16.45
CA ALA A 12 -34.87 -10.92 -17.20
C ALA A 12 -33.46 -10.35 -16.93
N VAL A 13 -32.60 -11.15 -16.30
CA VAL A 13 -31.27 -10.72 -15.89
C VAL A 13 -30.38 -10.67 -17.12
N LEU A 14 -30.47 -9.57 -17.88
CA LEU A 14 -29.75 -9.41 -19.13
C LEU A 14 -28.29 -9.05 -18.86
N SER A 15 -27.40 -9.83 -19.45
CA SER A 15 -25.96 -9.55 -19.51
C SER A 15 -25.73 -8.24 -20.28
N GLN A 16 -25.01 -7.30 -19.69
CA GLN A 16 -24.72 -5.97 -20.25
C GLN A 16 -23.22 -5.76 -20.42
N PRO A 17 -22.76 -4.96 -21.40
CA PRO A 17 -21.35 -4.61 -21.52
C PRO A 17 -20.90 -3.77 -20.32
N LEU A 18 -19.67 -3.99 -19.86
CA LEU A 18 -18.96 -3.09 -18.96
C LEU A 18 -17.69 -2.65 -19.70
N GLU A 19 -17.66 -1.40 -20.15
CA GLU A 19 -16.59 -0.88 -21.00
C GLU A 19 -15.64 0.03 -20.20
N GLY A 20 -14.39 0.14 -20.62
CA GLY A 20 -13.40 0.95 -19.92
C GLY A 20 -13.71 2.45 -19.88
N ASN A 21 -14.47 2.95 -20.85
CA ASN A 21 -14.95 4.33 -20.97
C ASN A 21 -16.31 4.58 -20.29
N ALA A 22 -16.98 3.53 -19.81
CA ALA A 22 -18.22 3.61 -19.05
C ALA A 22 -18.07 2.79 -17.75
N PRO A 23 -17.17 3.22 -16.85
CA PRO A 23 -16.89 2.48 -15.63
C PRO A 23 -18.09 2.51 -14.68
N LEU A 24 -18.19 1.47 -13.85
CA LEU A 24 -19.26 1.28 -12.89
C LEU A 24 -18.77 1.62 -11.48
N LEU A 25 -19.35 2.64 -10.86
CA LEU A 25 -19.15 2.87 -9.43
C LEU A 25 -19.99 1.85 -8.64
N LEU A 26 -19.38 1.19 -7.65
CA LEU A 26 -20.05 0.19 -6.81
C LEU A 26 -20.69 0.87 -5.58
N ASP A 27 -21.72 1.69 -5.79
CA ASP A 27 -22.28 2.61 -4.77
C ASP A 27 -23.70 2.28 -4.29
N ASP A 28 -24.30 1.20 -4.77
CA ASP A 28 -25.63 0.75 -4.34
C ASP A 28 -25.58 -0.67 -3.76
N PRO A 29 -25.71 -0.84 -2.42
CA PRO A 29 -25.57 -2.13 -1.74
C PRO A 29 -26.71 -3.11 -2.08
N ARG A 30 -27.74 -2.67 -2.82
CA ARG A 30 -28.84 -3.53 -3.26
C ARG A 30 -28.48 -4.36 -4.49
N TRP A 31 -27.36 -4.07 -5.14
CA TRP A 31 -26.98 -4.71 -6.40
C TRP A 31 -25.62 -5.39 -6.31
N ALA A 32 -25.52 -6.51 -7.02
CA ALA A 32 -24.28 -7.19 -7.34
C ALA A 32 -24.17 -7.36 -8.87
N TRP A 33 -22.96 -7.58 -9.34
CA TRP A 33 -22.66 -7.83 -10.75
C TRP A 33 -21.79 -9.08 -10.88
N VAL A 34 -22.27 -10.07 -11.63
CA VAL A 34 -21.50 -11.28 -11.94
C VAL A 34 -20.83 -11.10 -13.29
N VAL A 35 -19.54 -11.40 -13.39
CA VAL A 35 -18.77 -11.29 -14.63
C VAL A 35 -19.07 -12.51 -15.50
N ASP A 36 -19.77 -12.33 -16.62
CA ASP A 36 -20.09 -13.42 -17.55
C ASP A 36 -18.92 -13.71 -18.50
N ALA A 37 -18.21 -12.67 -18.93
CA ALA A 37 -17.10 -12.75 -19.88
C ALA A 37 -16.12 -11.57 -19.72
N GLY A 38 -14.89 -11.75 -20.18
CA GLY A 38 -13.83 -10.74 -20.13
C GLY A 38 -13.15 -10.66 -18.76
N GLY A 39 -12.89 -9.45 -18.28
CA GLY A 39 -12.32 -9.20 -16.95
C GLY A 39 -12.64 -7.79 -16.46
N VAL A 40 -12.66 -7.62 -15.14
CA VAL A 40 -12.93 -6.33 -14.50
C VAL A 40 -11.77 -5.96 -13.61
N ASP A 41 -11.18 -4.79 -13.84
CA ASP A 41 -10.23 -4.19 -12.91
C ASP A 41 -10.98 -3.26 -11.95
N VAL A 42 -10.68 -3.39 -10.65
CA VAL A 42 -11.29 -2.62 -9.58
C VAL A 42 -10.28 -1.64 -9.01
N PHE A 43 -10.69 -0.38 -8.93
CA PHE A 43 -9.86 0.72 -8.43
C PHE A 43 -10.53 1.37 -7.22
N ALA A 44 -9.75 1.63 -6.18
CA ALA A 44 -10.14 2.55 -5.11
C ALA A 44 -10.03 3.99 -5.62
N VAL A 45 -11.08 4.78 -5.41
CA VAL A 45 -11.21 6.17 -5.88
C VAL A 45 -11.87 7.04 -4.83
N GLU A 46 -11.55 8.33 -4.82
CA GLU A 46 -12.36 9.30 -4.09
C GLU A 46 -13.71 9.47 -4.79
N VAL A 47 -14.76 9.72 -4.00
CA VAL A 47 -16.14 9.91 -4.45
C VAL A 47 -16.63 11.24 -3.90
N ALA A 48 -17.02 12.13 -4.80
CA ALA A 48 -17.59 13.43 -4.47
C ALA A 48 -18.86 13.65 -5.28
N GLY A 49 -19.97 14.00 -4.63
CA GLY A 49 -21.25 14.20 -5.31
C GLY A 49 -21.81 12.94 -6.00
N GLY A 50 -21.40 11.75 -5.57
CA GLY A 50 -21.80 10.47 -6.20
C GLY A 50 -20.97 10.09 -7.43
N GLU A 51 -19.92 10.85 -7.76
CA GLU A 51 -19.04 10.56 -8.88
C GLU A 51 -17.62 10.24 -8.42
N ALA A 52 -16.97 9.33 -9.13
CA ALA A 52 -15.55 9.02 -8.92
C ALA A 52 -14.68 10.21 -9.37
N VAL A 53 -13.84 10.69 -8.47
CA VAL A 53 -12.92 11.82 -8.69
C VAL A 53 -11.49 11.44 -8.30
N GLY A 54 -10.52 12.21 -8.80
CA GLY A 54 -9.12 12.06 -8.43
C GLY A 54 -8.42 10.84 -9.02
N THR A 55 -7.39 10.36 -8.31
CA THR A 55 -6.50 9.29 -8.78
C THR A 55 -7.14 7.92 -8.56
N ARG A 56 -7.00 7.03 -9.56
CA ARG A 56 -7.41 5.63 -9.45
C ARG A 56 -6.28 4.81 -8.86
N HIS A 57 -6.52 4.21 -7.70
CA HIS A 57 -5.58 3.28 -7.08
C HIS A 57 -6.03 1.85 -7.39
N TYR A 58 -5.27 1.12 -8.21
CA TYR A 58 -5.58 -0.28 -8.49
C TYR A 58 -5.67 -1.09 -7.20
N ALA A 59 -6.73 -1.89 -7.07
CA ALA A 59 -6.97 -2.74 -5.92
C ALA A 59 -6.82 -4.22 -6.29
N PHE A 60 -7.60 -4.71 -7.24
CA PHE A 60 -7.61 -6.11 -7.69
C PHE A 60 -8.37 -6.25 -9.01
N SER A 61 -8.36 -7.46 -9.59
CA SER A 61 -9.15 -7.81 -10.78
C SER A 61 -10.10 -8.99 -10.49
N VAL A 62 -11.24 -9.02 -11.18
CA VAL A 62 -12.27 -10.06 -11.09
C VAL A 62 -12.42 -10.73 -12.45
N ALA A 63 -12.24 -12.05 -12.47
CA ALA A 63 -12.37 -12.90 -13.65
C ALA A 63 -13.83 -13.36 -13.88
N PRO A 64 -14.16 -13.97 -15.05
CA PRO A 64 -15.47 -14.54 -15.28
C PRO A 64 -15.86 -15.55 -14.21
N GLY A 65 -17.12 -15.54 -13.80
CA GLY A 65 -17.65 -16.29 -12.67
C GLY A 65 -17.45 -15.60 -11.31
N GLY A 66 -16.72 -14.48 -11.24
CA GLY A 66 -16.61 -13.66 -10.03
C GLY A 66 -17.74 -12.64 -9.90
N ALA A 67 -17.96 -12.14 -8.68
CA ALA A 67 -18.93 -11.10 -8.38
C ALA A 67 -18.28 -9.81 -7.89
N LEU A 68 -18.99 -8.71 -8.11
CA LEU A 68 -18.76 -7.38 -7.55
C LEU A 68 -20.00 -7.02 -6.74
N PHE A 69 -19.86 -6.57 -5.50
CA PHE A 69 -20.98 -6.11 -4.68
C PHE A 69 -20.92 -4.60 -4.50
N GLY A 70 -22.08 -3.94 -4.54
CA GLY A 70 -22.19 -2.52 -4.24
C GLY A 70 -21.96 -2.21 -2.77
N PHE A 71 -21.47 -1.00 -2.50
CA PHE A 71 -21.16 -0.50 -1.17
C PHE A 71 -22.19 0.55 -0.75
N ASP A 72 -22.51 0.61 0.54
CA ASP A 72 -23.34 1.68 1.11
C ASP A 72 -22.50 2.94 1.42
N LEU A 73 -21.96 3.59 0.37
CA LEU A 73 -21.00 4.70 0.50
C LEU A 73 -21.45 5.82 1.46
N PRO A 74 -22.72 6.30 1.42
CA PRO A 74 -23.17 7.36 2.32
C PRO A 74 -23.01 7.05 3.81
N ASN A 75 -23.10 5.77 4.19
CA ASN A 75 -23.04 5.32 5.59
C ASN A 75 -21.64 4.89 6.05
N VAL A 76 -20.63 4.87 5.17
CA VAL A 76 -19.25 4.45 5.53
C VAL A 76 -18.51 5.51 6.35
N GLY A 77 -18.85 6.79 6.15
CA GLY A 77 -18.09 7.93 6.67
C GLY A 77 -16.72 8.08 6.01
N SER A 78 -16.51 7.44 4.85
CA SER A 78 -15.32 7.56 4.01
C SER A 78 -15.73 8.17 2.67
N SER A 79 -14.90 9.06 2.12
CA SER A 79 -15.05 9.55 0.75
C SER A 79 -14.54 8.54 -0.29
N LEU A 80 -14.10 7.34 0.12
CA LEU A 80 -13.56 6.33 -0.78
C LEU A 80 -14.66 5.39 -1.28
N GLY A 81 -14.61 5.03 -2.56
CA GLY A 81 -15.42 3.99 -3.17
C GLY A 81 -14.61 3.11 -4.12
N PHE A 82 -15.25 2.08 -4.66
CA PHE A 82 -14.64 1.19 -5.66
C PHE A 82 -15.27 1.41 -7.03
N LEU A 83 -14.43 1.63 -8.03
CA LEU A 83 -14.77 1.81 -9.43
C LEU A 83 -14.35 0.56 -10.22
N ALA A 84 -15.33 -0.13 -10.81
CA ALA A 84 -15.14 -1.28 -11.67
C ALA A 84 -14.99 -0.83 -13.14
N VAL A 85 -13.93 -1.30 -13.79
CA VAL A 85 -13.57 -0.95 -15.17
C VAL A 85 -13.41 -2.23 -15.97
N GLY A 86 -14.23 -2.41 -17.01
CA GLY A 86 -14.17 -3.61 -17.83
C GLY A 86 -13.11 -3.53 -18.93
N ALA A 87 -12.41 -4.63 -19.15
CA ALA A 87 -11.59 -4.84 -20.33
C ALA A 87 -12.44 -4.96 -21.61
N VAL A 88 -11.78 -5.00 -22.77
CA VAL A 88 -12.47 -5.18 -24.07
C VAL A 88 -13.25 -6.49 -24.08
N GLY A 89 -14.55 -6.42 -24.39
CA GLY A 89 -15.43 -7.58 -24.45
C GLY A 89 -15.99 -8.02 -23.10
N THR A 90 -15.76 -7.24 -22.03
CA THR A 90 -16.30 -7.57 -20.70
C THR A 90 -17.82 -7.43 -20.66
N ARG A 91 -18.45 -8.45 -20.09
CA ARG A 91 -19.90 -8.50 -19.89
C ARG A 91 -20.21 -8.86 -18.45
N VAL A 92 -21.16 -8.15 -17.87
CA VAL A 92 -21.60 -8.36 -16.49
C VAL A 92 -23.12 -8.52 -16.44
N ARG A 93 -23.58 -9.32 -15.48
CA ARG A 93 -25.00 -9.53 -15.20
C ARG A 93 -25.33 -8.86 -13.88
N ARG A 94 -26.25 -7.89 -13.89
CA ARG A 94 -26.67 -7.17 -12.67
C ARG A 94 -27.78 -7.95 -11.97
N LEU A 95 -27.57 -8.28 -10.69
CA LEU A 95 -28.50 -9.05 -9.86
C LEU A 95 -28.87 -8.27 -8.59
N PRO A 96 -30.13 -8.28 -8.15
CA PRO A 96 -30.49 -7.81 -6.82
C PRO A 96 -29.83 -8.69 -5.74
N VAL A 97 -29.22 -8.09 -4.72
CA VAL A 97 -28.67 -8.83 -3.58
C VAL A 97 -29.76 -9.62 -2.86
N ALA A 98 -31.01 -9.14 -2.86
CA ALA A 98 -32.16 -9.87 -2.33
C ALA A 98 -32.41 -11.22 -3.06
N GLU A 99 -32.08 -11.31 -4.36
CA GLU A 99 -32.18 -12.56 -5.11
C GLU A 99 -31.05 -13.51 -4.74
N LEU A 100 -29.82 -13.01 -4.60
CA LEU A 100 -28.69 -13.81 -4.09
C LEU A 100 -28.95 -14.34 -2.67
N ARG A 101 -29.59 -13.54 -1.81
CA ARG A 101 -30.06 -13.98 -0.48
C ARG A 101 -31.04 -15.13 -0.56
N ALA A 102 -32.04 -15.03 -1.44
CA ALA A 102 -33.01 -16.10 -1.64
C ALA A 102 -32.36 -17.38 -2.19
N GLN A 103 -31.40 -17.24 -3.12
CA GLN A 103 -30.63 -18.35 -3.69
C GLN A 103 -29.67 -19.00 -2.69
N ALA A 104 -29.12 -18.23 -1.75
CA ALA A 104 -28.29 -18.75 -0.67
C ALA A 104 -29.08 -19.64 0.31
N ALA A 105 -30.38 -19.38 0.46
CA ALA A 105 -31.28 -20.20 1.29
C ALA A 105 -31.78 -21.47 0.57
N ASP A 106 -31.61 -21.58 -0.75
CA ASP A 106 -31.97 -22.75 -1.53
C ASP A 106 -30.74 -23.65 -1.73
N ALA A 107 -30.82 -24.89 -1.22
CA ALA A 107 -29.74 -25.87 -1.31
C ALA A 107 -29.28 -26.18 -2.75
N ALA A 108 -30.14 -25.97 -3.75
CA ALA A 108 -29.78 -26.20 -5.15
C ALA A 108 -28.84 -25.12 -5.74
N SER A 109 -28.86 -23.91 -5.18
CA SER A 109 -28.08 -22.75 -5.65
C SER A 109 -27.11 -22.17 -4.63
N ALA A 110 -27.14 -22.65 -3.38
CA ALA A 110 -26.32 -22.12 -2.29
C ALA A 110 -24.82 -22.14 -2.62
N ASP A 111 -24.30 -23.22 -3.20
CA ASP A 111 -22.89 -23.36 -3.54
C ASP A 111 -22.40 -22.28 -4.53
N GLU A 112 -23.24 -21.87 -5.48
CA GLU A 112 -22.91 -20.80 -6.42
C GLU A 112 -22.80 -19.46 -5.70
N VAL A 113 -23.77 -19.13 -4.83
CA VAL A 113 -23.73 -17.88 -4.06
C VAL A 113 -22.55 -17.86 -3.09
N VAL A 114 -22.24 -19.00 -2.46
CA VAL A 114 -21.04 -19.16 -1.62
C VAL A 114 -19.79 -18.81 -2.43
N ALA A 115 -19.60 -19.40 -3.61
CA ALA A 115 -18.43 -19.13 -4.44
C ALA A 115 -18.32 -17.64 -4.84
N LEU A 116 -19.43 -16.99 -5.16
CA LEU A 116 -19.47 -15.55 -5.49
C LEU A 116 -19.07 -14.69 -4.30
N VAL A 117 -19.58 -14.98 -3.11
CA VAL A 117 -19.28 -14.24 -1.88
C VAL A 117 -17.83 -14.48 -1.45
N GLU A 118 -17.35 -15.72 -1.45
CA GLU A 118 -15.97 -16.04 -1.07
C GLU A 118 -14.96 -15.40 -2.02
N GLY A 119 -15.21 -15.48 -3.34
CA GLY A 119 -14.37 -14.85 -4.34
C GLY A 119 -14.28 -13.33 -4.15
N TRP A 120 -15.41 -12.68 -3.84
CA TRP A 120 -15.45 -11.25 -3.57
C TRP A 120 -14.70 -10.86 -2.29
N VAL A 121 -14.95 -11.57 -1.18
CA VAL A 121 -14.26 -11.31 0.10
C VAL A 121 -12.75 -11.54 -0.05
N ALA A 122 -12.34 -12.62 -0.72
CA ALA A 122 -10.94 -12.92 -0.95
C ALA A 122 -10.26 -11.84 -1.81
N ALA A 123 -10.92 -11.36 -2.87
CA ALA A 123 -10.40 -10.30 -3.73
C ALA A 123 -10.26 -8.97 -2.97
N LEU A 124 -11.26 -8.59 -2.15
CA LEU A 124 -11.18 -7.41 -1.30
C LEU A 124 -10.05 -7.51 -0.28
N ALA A 125 -9.90 -8.65 0.39
CA ALA A 125 -8.82 -8.86 1.35
C ALA A 125 -7.44 -8.76 0.68
N ALA A 126 -7.26 -9.44 -0.45
CA ALA A 126 -6.01 -9.41 -1.21
C ALA A 126 -5.66 -8.00 -1.71
N GLY A 127 -6.65 -7.23 -2.18
CA GLY A 127 -6.45 -5.84 -2.56
C GLY A 127 -6.23 -4.89 -1.38
N THR A 128 -6.53 -5.32 -0.15
CA THR A 128 -6.43 -4.52 1.09
C THR A 128 -5.14 -4.74 1.86
N VAL A 129 -4.55 -5.92 1.77
CA VAL A 129 -3.32 -6.27 2.48
C VAL A 129 -2.11 -5.99 1.60
N ASP A 130 -1.22 -5.12 2.07
CA ASP A 130 0.10 -4.90 1.46
C ASP A 130 1.20 -5.57 2.28
N GLY A 131 2.20 -6.12 1.61
CA GLY A 131 3.42 -6.61 2.24
C GLY A 131 3.25 -7.93 2.99
N ASP A 132 4.14 -8.17 3.96
CA ASP A 132 4.17 -9.42 4.70
C ASP A 132 3.00 -9.51 5.69
N THR A 133 2.20 -10.57 5.57
CA THR A 133 1.18 -10.91 6.57
C THR A 133 1.89 -11.22 7.90
N PRO A 134 1.45 -10.64 9.03
CA PRO A 134 2.05 -10.93 10.31
C PRO A 134 1.93 -12.42 10.67
N GLN A 135 2.83 -12.89 11.53
CA GLN A 135 2.63 -14.17 12.21
C GLN A 135 1.32 -14.11 13.01
N THR A 136 0.56 -15.20 12.95
CA THR A 136 -0.71 -15.37 13.65
C THR A 136 -0.62 -16.57 14.58
N GLU A 137 -1.09 -16.39 15.81
CA GLU A 137 -1.12 -17.43 16.83
C GLU A 137 -2.27 -18.42 16.62
N HIS A 138 -3.36 -17.97 15.97
CA HIS A 138 -4.56 -18.77 15.78
C HIS A 138 -4.92 -18.92 14.30
N GLN A 139 -5.23 -20.15 13.90
CA GLN A 139 -5.83 -20.49 12.61
C GLN A 139 -7.30 -20.80 12.83
N LEU A 140 -8.18 -20.13 12.10
CA LEU A 140 -9.62 -20.24 12.24
C LEU A 140 -10.16 -21.20 11.18
N ALA A 141 -10.91 -22.19 11.64
CA ALA A 141 -11.69 -23.10 10.80
C ALA A 141 -13.16 -23.07 11.23
N PRO A 142 -14.11 -23.39 10.33
CA PRO A 142 -15.53 -23.45 10.67
C PRO A 142 -15.83 -24.34 11.88
N HIS A 143 -16.88 -23.96 12.62
CA HIS A 143 -17.40 -24.62 13.82
C HIS A 143 -16.42 -24.66 15.01
N LEU A 144 -15.38 -23.82 14.99
CA LEU A 144 -14.49 -23.61 16.14
C LEU A 144 -14.90 -22.37 16.95
N THR A 145 -14.58 -22.41 18.24
CA THR A 145 -14.55 -21.23 19.10
C THR A 145 -13.10 -20.88 19.38
N ALA A 146 -12.67 -19.69 18.98
CA ALA A 146 -11.31 -19.20 19.22
C ALA A 146 -11.29 -18.24 20.40
N ILE A 147 -10.37 -18.46 21.34
CA ILE A 147 -10.13 -17.58 22.49
C ILE A 147 -8.78 -16.90 22.28
N LEU A 148 -8.81 -15.58 22.15
CA LEU A 148 -7.64 -14.76 21.89
C LEU A 148 -7.30 -13.99 23.17
N ALA A 149 -6.05 -14.07 23.60
CA ALA A 149 -5.49 -13.14 24.58
C ALA A 149 -5.22 -11.77 23.94
N ASP A 150 -5.02 -10.75 24.78
CA ASP A 150 -4.70 -9.40 24.31
C ASP A 150 -3.51 -9.40 23.34
N GLY A 151 -3.66 -8.71 22.21
CA GLY A 151 -2.67 -8.60 21.15
C GLY A 151 -2.52 -9.83 20.24
N GLN A 152 -3.11 -10.98 20.56
CA GLN A 152 -3.04 -12.17 19.71
C GLN A 152 -3.81 -11.97 18.41
N ARG A 153 -3.35 -12.64 17.35
CA ARG A 153 -3.89 -12.55 16.01
C ARG A 153 -4.47 -13.87 15.56
N ALA A 154 -5.57 -13.77 14.81
CA ALA A 154 -6.22 -14.90 14.17
C ALA A 154 -6.43 -14.61 12.68
N ARG A 155 -6.30 -15.64 11.86
CA ARG A 155 -6.62 -15.61 10.43
C ARG A 155 -7.36 -16.87 10.02
N SER A 156 -7.99 -16.84 8.85
CA SER A 156 -8.53 -18.06 8.24
C SER A 156 -7.42 -19.08 7.99
N GLU A 157 -7.63 -20.33 8.36
CA GLU A 157 -6.73 -21.45 8.02
C GLU A 157 -6.71 -21.67 6.50
N LYS A 158 -7.88 -21.60 5.86
CA LYS A 158 -8.06 -21.81 4.43
C LYS A 158 -9.33 -21.12 3.95
N GLY A 159 -9.23 -20.42 2.81
CA GLY A 159 -10.39 -19.78 2.18
C GLY A 159 -11.00 -18.70 3.06
N VAL A 160 -12.32 -18.63 3.11
CA VAL A 160 -13.07 -17.64 3.89
C VAL A 160 -13.77 -18.31 5.07
N VAL A 161 -13.62 -17.73 6.25
CA VAL A 161 -14.41 -18.08 7.44
C VAL A 161 -15.21 -16.88 7.92
N TRP A 162 -16.25 -17.12 8.70
CA TRP A 162 -17.13 -16.09 9.21
C TRP A 162 -17.08 -16.05 10.73
N THR A 163 -16.67 -14.91 11.28
CA THR A 163 -16.40 -14.73 12.70
C THR A 163 -17.46 -13.87 13.38
N GLU A 164 -18.08 -14.39 14.42
CA GLU A 164 -18.92 -13.66 15.35
C GLU A 164 -18.13 -13.34 16.63
N LEU A 165 -18.14 -12.08 17.07
CA LEU A 165 -17.52 -11.69 18.33
C LEU A 165 -18.49 -11.91 19.49
N GLN A 166 -18.26 -12.96 20.26
CA GLN A 166 -19.10 -13.29 21.41
C GLN A 166 -18.74 -12.46 22.66
N ALA A 167 -17.47 -12.08 22.80
CA ALA A 167 -16.98 -11.26 23.89
C ALA A 167 -15.67 -10.55 23.52
N GLY A 168 -15.44 -9.36 24.09
CA GLY A 168 -14.21 -8.60 23.94
C GLY A 168 -14.25 -7.59 22.79
N ALA A 169 -13.07 -7.31 22.21
CA ALA A 169 -12.93 -6.44 21.05
C ALA A 169 -11.79 -6.95 20.14
N VAL A 170 -11.96 -6.77 18.83
CA VAL A 170 -10.95 -7.12 17.83
C VAL A 170 -10.71 -5.96 16.87
N LEU A 171 -9.51 -5.89 16.33
CA LEU A 171 -9.08 -4.94 15.32
C LEU A 171 -8.94 -5.67 13.98
N PHE A 172 -9.54 -5.16 12.92
CA PHE A 172 -9.30 -5.66 11.57
C PHE A 172 -7.96 -5.13 11.07
N LEU A 173 -7.11 -6.04 10.59
CA LEU A 173 -5.73 -5.75 10.18
C LEU A 173 -4.89 -5.04 11.26
N GLY A 174 -5.26 -5.21 12.54
CA GLY A 174 -4.54 -4.64 13.68
C GLY A 174 -4.60 -3.11 13.81
N GLN A 175 -5.43 -2.42 13.04
CA GLN A 175 -5.43 -0.94 13.01
C GLN A 175 -6.67 -0.33 13.67
N ASP A 176 -7.84 -0.58 13.09
CA ASP A 176 -9.10 -0.07 13.64
C ASP A 176 -9.89 -1.22 14.21
N GLY A 177 -10.59 -0.91 15.31
CA GLY A 177 -11.59 -1.77 15.89
C GLY A 177 -12.62 -2.13 14.82
N LEU A 178 -12.52 -3.34 14.31
CA LEU A 178 -13.70 -4.04 13.86
C LEU A 178 -14.44 -4.38 15.13
N ILE A 179 -15.22 -3.42 15.63
CA ILE A 179 -16.26 -3.77 16.57
C ILE A 179 -17.23 -4.59 15.72
N ALA A 180 -17.01 -5.90 15.64
CA ALA A 180 -18.07 -6.83 15.33
C ALA A 180 -19.20 -6.44 16.30
N GLY A 181 -20.13 -5.67 15.77
CA GLY A 181 -21.03 -4.84 16.57
C GLY A 181 -21.92 -5.71 17.44
N PRO A 182 -22.49 -5.15 18.52
CA PRO A 182 -23.30 -5.83 19.55
C PRO A 182 -24.60 -6.49 19.06
N ASP A 183 -24.77 -6.69 17.75
CA ASP A 183 -25.99 -7.16 17.11
C ASP A 183 -25.81 -8.55 16.45
N GLY A 184 -24.80 -9.33 16.86
CA GLY A 184 -24.58 -10.71 16.43
C GLY A 184 -24.20 -10.91 14.97
N ALA A 185 -23.71 -9.87 14.28
CA ALA A 185 -23.30 -10.01 12.87
C ALA A 185 -22.03 -10.87 12.76
N ARG A 186 -22.05 -11.84 11.84
CA ARG A 186 -20.88 -12.65 11.47
C ARG A 186 -20.10 -11.94 10.38
N LEU A 187 -18.84 -11.60 10.61
CA LEU A 187 -18.02 -10.90 9.61
C LEU A 187 -17.11 -11.89 8.87
N PRO A 188 -17.01 -11.80 7.53
CA PRO A 188 -16.12 -12.66 6.77
C PRO A 188 -14.65 -12.28 7.00
N LEU A 189 -13.79 -13.28 7.01
CA LEU A 189 -12.34 -13.18 7.13
C LEU A 189 -11.70 -14.13 6.10
N ALA A 190 -11.05 -13.55 5.10
CA ALA A 190 -10.29 -14.31 4.11
C ALA A 190 -8.82 -14.49 4.52
N GLU A 191 -8.17 -15.49 3.94
CA GLU A 191 -6.79 -15.90 4.24
C GLU A 191 -5.75 -14.76 4.35
N PRO A 192 -5.72 -13.73 3.46
CA PRO A 192 -4.72 -12.66 3.55
C PRO A 192 -4.92 -11.73 4.75
N ALA A 193 -6.16 -11.64 5.25
CA ALA A 193 -6.52 -10.74 6.33
C ALA A 193 -6.42 -11.42 7.71
N TRP A 194 -6.25 -10.62 8.75
CA TRP A 194 -6.22 -11.08 10.13
C TRP A 194 -7.04 -10.17 11.04
N LEU A 195 -7.49 -10.75 12.14
CA LEU A 195 -8.03 -10.06 13.30
C LEU A 195 -6.97 -10.01 14.40
N GLN A 196 -6.92 -8.92 15.16
CA GLN A 196 -6.07 -8.80 16.34
C GLN A 196 -6.93 -8.48 17.57
N ALA A 197 -6.81 -9.27 18.63
CA ALA A 197 -7.49 -9.00 19.89
C ALA A 197 -7.01 -7.68 20.52
N SER A 198 -7.97 -6.89 21.02
CA SER A 198 -7.75 -5.70 21.84
C SER A 198 -8.37 -5.95 23.21
N GLY A 199 -7.59 -6.54 24.12
CA GLY A 199 -8.07 -7.26 25.29
C GLY A 199 -8.45 -8.71 24.97
N ALA A 200 -8.90 -9.47 25.97
CA ALA A 200 -9.36 -10.84 25.75
C ALA A 200 -10.60 -10.86 24.86
N ALA A 201 -10.60 -11.72 23.84
CA ALA A 201 -11.70 -11.84 22.89
C ALA A 201 -12.07 -13.30 22.65
N THR A 202 -13.36 -13.55 22.40
CA THR A 202 -13.89 -14.88 22.04
C THR A 202 -14.65 -14.77 20.72
N LEU A 203 -14.26 -15.59 19.76
CA LEU A 203 -14.84 -15.64 18.42
C LEU A 203 -15.51 -16.99 18.20
N ALA A 204 -16.76 -16.99 17.73
CA ALA A 204 -17.35 -18.16 17.10
C ALA A 204 -17.09 -18.11 15.60
N VAL A 205 -16.72 -19.25 15.01
CA VAL A 205 -16.35 -19.36 13.60
C VAL A 205 -17.34 -20.26 12.90
N THR A 206 -17.83 -19.82 11.75
CA THR A 206 -18.79 -20.54 10.90
C THR A 206 -18.29 -20.55 9.45
N SER A 207 -18.89 -21.42 8.64
CA SER A 207 -18.64 -21.46 7.20
C SER A 207 -19.38 -20.35 6.46
N THR A 208 -18.97 -20.04 5.23
CA THR A 208 -19.71 -19.09 4.37
C THR A 208 -21.14 -19.53 4.15
N ALA A 209 -21.38 -20.82 3.86
CA ALA A 209 -22.72 -21.36 3.62
C ALA A 209 -23.67 -21.13 4.81
N GLU A 210 -23.20 -21.37 6.03
CA GLU A 210 -24.00 -21.12 7.25
C GLU A 210 -24.26 -19.63 7.46
N ALA A 211 -23.26 -18.79 7.24
CA ALA A 211 -23.38 -17.36 7.50
C ALA A 211 -24.33 -16.67 6.52
N ILE A 212 -24.21 -16.93 5.21
CA ILE A 212 -25.06 -16.28 4.20
C ILE A 212 -26.47 -16.89 4.11
N GLY A 213 -26.71 -18.02 4.78
CA GLY A 213 -28.05 -18.59 4.94
C GLY A 213 -28.94 -17.78 5.90
N GLU A 214 -28.37 -16.88 6.67
CA GLU A 214 -29.05 -16.06 7.67
C GLU A 214 -28.78 -14.55 7.42
N ASP A 215 -29.66 -13.69 7.93
CA ASP A 215 -29.60 -12.23 7.66
C ASP A 215 -28.39 -11.53 8.31
N ASP A 216 -27.87 -12.07 9.40
CA ASP A 216 -26.73 -11.55 10.13
C ASP A 216 -25.41 -11.70 9.36
N GLY A 217 -25.26 -12.73 8.51
CA GLY A 217 -24.15 -12.83 7.57
C GLY A 217 -24.20 -11.74 6.51
N TRP A 218 -25.35 -11.44 5.92
CA TRP A 218 -25.46 -10.34 4.97
C TRP A 218 -25.22 -8.97 5.61
N ARG A 219 -25.64 -8.78 6.87
CA ARG A 219 -25.28 -7.59 7.66
C ARG A 219 -23.78 -7.54 7.93
N GLY A 220 -23.15 -8.67 8.20
CA GLY A 220 -21.71 -8.77 8.40
C GLY A 220 -20.90 -8.52 7.14
N LEU A 221 -21.41 -8.89 5.95
CA LEU A 221 -20.79 -8.52 4.67
C LEU A 221 -20.77 -7.00 4.47
N ALA A 222 -21.87 -6.31 4.79
CA ALA A 222 -21.92 -4.86 4.76
C ALA A 222 -20.95 -4.23 5.77
N ALA A 223 -20.87 -4.76 7.00
CA ALA A 223 -19.90 -4.32 8.00
C ALA A 223 -18.44 -4.52 7.53
N TYR A 224 -18.17 -5.64 6.84
CA TYR A 224 -16.87 -5.91 6.23
C TYR A 224 -16.54 -4.92 5.11
N HIS A 225 -17.51 -4.58 4.25
CA HIS A 225 -17.32 -3.54 3.23
C HIS A 225 -16.89 -2.19 3.84
N HIS A 226 -17.53 -1.78 4.93
CA HIS A 226 -17.13 -0.57 5.66
C HIS A 226 -15.70 -0.67 6.21
N ALA A 227 -15.33 -1.82 6.78
CA ALA A 227 -14.00 -2.05 7.32
C ALA A 227 -12.91 -2.01 6.23
N VAL A 228 -13.18 -2.62 5.08
CA VAL A 228 -12.28 -2.60 3.92
C VAL A 228 -12.09 -1.18 3.40
N LEU A 229 -13.15 -0.39 3.22
CA LEU A 229 -13.03 0.99 2.75
C LEU A 229 -12.21 1.86 3.71
N ARG A 230 -12.39 1.71 5.02
CA ARG A 230 -11.57 2.41 6.02
C ARG A 230 -10.10 2.00 5.97
N ALA A 231 -9.83 0.71 5.84
CA ALA A 231 -8.47 0.20 5.69
C ALA A 231 -7.80 0.71 4.39
N GLN A 232 -8.54 0.76 3.28
CA GLN A 232 -8.08 1.29 2.01
C GLN A 232 -7.78 2.79 2.08
N ALA A 233 -8.66 3.58 2.69
CA ALA A 233 -8.46 5.02 2.87
C ALA A 233 -7.16 5.28 3.64
N ARG A 234 -6.97 4.62 4.79
CA ARG A 234 -5.71 4.71 5.56
C ARG A 234 -4.48 4.33 4.75
N ARG A 235 -4.56 3.32 3.89
CA ARG A 235 -3.45 2.92 3.04
C ARG A 235 -3.11 3.97 1.99
N ILE A 236 -4.11 4.60 1.38
CA ILE A 236 -3.90 5.69 0.43
C ILE A 236 -3.27 6.89 1.14
N ASP A 237 -3.75 7.25 2.33
CA ASP A 237 -3.20 8.34 3.13
C ASP A 237 -1.76 8.05 3.57
N ALA A 238 -1.49 6.84 4.07
CA ALA A 238 -0.15 6.42 4.50
C ALA A 238 0.85 6.40 3.35
N ARG A 239 0.45 5.92 2.15
CA ARG A 239 1.30 5.96 0.95
C ARG A 239 1.59 7.40 0.51
N SER A 240 0.58 8.27 0.55
CA SER A 240 0.73 9.68 0.21
C SER A 240 1.69 10.38 1.19
N ALA A 241 1.54 10.13 2.48
CA ALA A 241 2.43 10.66 3.52
C ALA A 241 3.87 10.14 3.35
N ALA A 242 4.06 8.84 3.08
CA ALA A 242 5.38 8.25 2.87
C ALA A 242 6.09 8.83 1.63
N GLU A 243 5.35 9.14 0.57
CA GLU A 243 5.90 9.78 -0.63
C GLU A 243 6.36 11.21 -0.36
N VAL A 244 5.56 12.00 0.38
CA VAL A 244 5.96 13.35 0.83
C VAL A 244 7.23 13.29 1.66
N ASP A 245 7.31 12.35 2.60
CA ASP A 245 8.49 12.11 3.44
C ASP A 245 9.73 11.75 2.60
N ARG A 246 9.58 10.89 1.59
CA ARG A 246 10.65 10.48 0.68
C ARG A 246 11.20 11.68 -0.10
N LEU A 247 10.32 12.51 -0.65
CA LEU A 247 10.69 13.72 -1.38
C LEU A 247 11.38 14.75 -0.47
N ALA A 248 10.88 14.94 0.75
CA ALA A 248 11.50 15.83 1.73
C ALA A 248 12.92 15.39 2.11
N ARG A 249 13.13 14.08 2.35
CA ARG A 249 14.47 13.51 2.64
C ARG A 249 15.42 13.66 1.45
N ALA A 250 14.94 13.45 0.22
CA ALA A 250 15.74 13.64 -0.98
C ALA A 250 16.19 15.11 -1.14
N ALA A 251 15.29 16.07 -0.92
CA ALA A 251 15.60 17.50 -0.99
C ALA A 251 16.58 17.96 0.10
N GLU A 252 16.47 17.43 1.32
CA GLU A 252 17.42 17.71 2.40
C GLU A 252 18.82 17.15 2.09
N TYR A 253 18.89 15.93 1.58
CA TYR A 253 20.13 15.31 1.14
C TYR A 253 20.81 16.13 0.03
N GLU A 254 20.06 16.56 -0.98
CA GLU A 254 20.58 17.40 -2.07
C GLU A 254 21.11 18.73 -1.54
N ARG A 255 20.36 19.39 -0.64
CA ARG A 255 20.80 20.64 0.01
C ARG A 255 22.11 20.44 0.79
N THR A 256 22.22 19.35 1.55
CA THR A 256 23.43 19.01 2.32
C THR A 256 24.62 18.74 1.42
N VAL A 257 24.45 17.96 0.35
CA VAL A 257 25.52 17.67 -0.63
C VAL A 257 25.96 18.94 -1.34
N ARG A 258 25.02 19.80 -1.75
CA ARG A 258 25.30 21.08 -2.40
C ARG A 258 26.06 22.04 -1.49
N GLN A 259 25.64 22.18 -0.23
CA GLN A 259 26.34 22.99 0.76
C GLN A 259 27.76 22.46 0.97
N GLY A 260 27.95 21.15 1.16
CA GLY A 260 29.27 20.55 1.30
C GLY A 260 30.17 20.77 0.09
N ALA A 261 29.63 20.75 -1.13
CA ALA A 261 30.38 21.06 -2.35
C ALA A 261 30.80 22.54 -2.41
N LEU A 262 29.90 23.47 -2.07
CA LEU A 262 30.21 24.90 -2.01
C LEU A 262 31.27 25.21 -0.95
N THR A 263 31.18 24.62 0.24
CA THR A 263 32.19 24.78 1.30
C THR A 263 33.57 24.31 0.84
N ARG A 264 33.65 23.19 0.09
CA ARG A 264 34.93 22.74 -0.48
C ARG A 264 35.49 23.71 -1.52
N LEU A 265 34.64 24.29 -2.38
CA LEU A 265 35.07 25.28 -3.37
C LEU A 265 35.55 26.57 -2.71
N VAL A 266 34.86 27.04 -1.67
CA VAL A 266 35.28 28.21 -0.88
C VAL A 266 36.58 27.92 -0.14
N GLY A 267 36.76 26.72 0.43
CA GLY A 267 38.02 26.32 1.05
C GLY A 267 39.22 26.40 0.08
N VAL A 268 39.02 26.12 -1.21
CA VAL A 268 40.05 26.30 -2.24
C VAL A 268 40.36 27.77 -2.54
N LEU A 269 39.38 28.66 -2.37
CA LEU A 269 39.53 30.11 -2.58
C LEU A 269 40.08 30.84 -1.35
N ASP A 270 39.76 30.37 -0.14
CA ASP A 270 40.32 30.87 1.12
C ASP A 270 41.76 30.39 1.35
N ASP A 271 42.18 29.30 0.68
CA ASP A 271 43.60 28.92 0.51
C ASP A 271 44.33 29.79 -0.54
N ALA A 272 43.76 30.94 -0.94
CA ALA A 272 44.52 31.96 -1.67
C ALA A 272 45.51 32.67 -0.72
N PRO A 273 46.82 32.69 -1.06
CA PRO A 273 47.85 33.14 -0.14
C PRO A 273 47.70 34.64 0.15
N ALA A 274 47.54 34.98 1.44
CA ALA A 274 47.85 36.31 1.93
C ALA A 274 49.24 36.70 1.40
N ALA A 275 49.30 37.85 0.73
CA ALA A 275 50.46 38.39 0.02
C ALA A 275 51.80 37.89 0.60
N GLN A 276 52.36 36.85 -0.01
CA GLN A 276 53.64 36.30 0.43
C GLN A 276 54.74 37.28 0.01
N PRO A 277 55.63 37.71 0.93
CA PRO A 277 56.87 38.34 0.52
C PRO A 277 57.62 37.37 -0.40
N ALA A 278 58.24 37.89 -1.46
CA ALA A 278 58.82 37.16 -2.59
C ALA A 278 59.92 36.11 -2.25
N GLY A 279 60.15 35.81 -0.96
CA GLY A 279 61.03 34.75 -0.48
C GLY A 279 60.39 33.37 -0.31
N LEU A 280 59.05 33.25 -0.21
CA LEU A 280 58.38 31.95 0.10
C LEU A 280 58.03 31.09 -1.13
N ALA A 281 58.03 31.68 -2.33
CA ALA A 281 57.73 30.94 -3.57
C ALA A 281 58.81 29.90 -3.93
N VAL A 282 60.07 30.16 -3.56
CA VAL A 282 61.19 29.22 -3.75
C VAL A 282 61.08 28.03 -2.79
N ASP A 283 60.62 28.26 -1.56
CA ASP A 283 60.42 27.21 -0.55
C ASP A 283 59.26 26.27 -0.89
N SER A 284 58.19 26.80 -1.49
CA SER A 284 57.01 26.00 -1.88
C SER A 284 57.30 25.05 -3.05
N LEU A 285 58.06 25.52 -4.05
CA LEU A 285 58.48 24.69 -5.18
C LEU A 285 59.51 23.63 -4.74
N LEU A 286 60.46 24.00 -3.87
CA LEU A 286 61.41 23.06 -3.29
C LEU A 286 60.71 21.97 -2.46
N ALA A 287 59.70 22.33 -1.65
CA ALA A 287 58.92 21.38 -0.87
C ALA A 287 58.17 20.38 -1.77
N ALA A 288 57.58 20.85 -2.88
CA ALA A 288 56.95 19.99 -3.87
C ALA A 288 57.97 19.04 -4.54
N CYS A 289 59.13 19.55 -4.95
CA CYS A 289 60.19 18.73 -5.53
C CYS A 289 60.75 17.70 -4.54
N GLN A 290 60.86 18.02 -3.25
CA GLN A 290 61.27 17.08 -2.20
C GLN A 290 60.25 15.98 -1.92
N LEU A 291 58.95 16.29 -2.05
CA LEU A 291 57.89 15.29 -1.93
C LEU A 291 57.96 14.29 -3.08
N VAL A 292 58.09 14.79 -4.32
CA VAL A 292 58.26 13.95 -5.52
C VAL A 292 59.56 13.14 -5.45
N GLY A 293 60.67 13.79 -5.07
CA GLY A 293 61.97 13.13 -4.90
C GLY A 293 61.92 11.96 -3.92
N ARG A 294 61.23 12.10 -2.78
CA ARG A 294 61.04 11.00 -1.81
C ARG A 294 60.30 9.80 -2.42
N SER A 295 59.31 10.03 -3.26
CA SER A 295 58.60 8.95 -3.95
C SER A 295 59.45 8.23 -5.00
N LEU A 296 60.46 8.93 -5.54
CA LEU A 296 61.40 8.41 -6.56
C LEU A 296 62.74 7.93 -5.95
N GLY A 297 62.91 8.00 -4.63
CA GLY A 297 64.16 7.64 -3.94
C GLY A 297 65.32 8.63 -4.15
N VAL A 298 65.02 9.85 -4.62
CA VAL A 298 66.00 10.89 -4.98
C VAL A 298 66.01 12.00 -3.92
N ALA A 299 67.19 12.34 -3.40
CA ALA A 299 67.35 13.36 -2.36
C ALA A 299 67.49 14.77 -2.95
N VAL A 300 66.42 15.55 -2.90
CA VAL A 300 66.38 16.95 -3.40
C VAL A 300 66.79 17.94 -2.30
N ARG A 301 67.78 18.80 -2.57
CA ARG A 301 68.41 19.73 -1.60
C ARG A 301 68.22 21.20 -2.00
N ALA A 302 68.10 22.07 -0.99
CA ALA A 302 68.00 23.51 -1.18
C ALA A 302 69.28 24.11 -1.81
N PRO A 303 69.17 25.11 -2.71
CA PRO A 303 70.33 25.85 -3.23
C PRO A 303 71.00 26.69 -2.13
N THR A 304 72.33 26.87 -2.22
CA THR A 304 73.08 27.74 -1.28
C THR A 304 72.99 29.21 -1.67
N ARG A 305 73.13 30.12 -0.70
CA ARG A 305 72.91 31.57 -0.90
C ARG A 305 73.82 32.24 -1.95
N GLN A 306 74.94 31.61 -2.31
CA GLN A 306 75.84 32.04 -3.39
C GLN A 306 75.33 31.68 -4.79
N ASP A 307 74.41 30.72 -4.91
CA ASP A 307 73.82 30.27 -6.19
C ASP A 307 72.58 31.09 -6.59
N ALA A 308 72.02 31.86 -5.64
CA ALA A 308 70.73 32.54 -5.76
C ALA A 308 70.80 33.95 -6.40
N GLU A 309 71.97 34.43 -6.83
CA GLU A 309 72.13 35.77 -7.41
C GLU A 309 71.78 35.86 -8.91
N GLY A 310 71.40 34.76 -9.55
CA GLY A 310 71.04 34.71 -10.98
C GLY A 310 69.54 34.53 -11.21
N LYS A 311 68.76 35.62 -11.22
CA LYS A 311 67.33 35.58 -11.60
C LYS A 311 67.16 34.97 -13.00
N ARG A 312 66.63 33.73 -13.11
CA ARG A 312 65.66 33.32 -14.16
C ARG A 312 65.09 31.88 -14.10
N ASP A 313 65.63 30.92 -13.33
CA ASP A 313 65.03 29.58 -13.26
C ASP A 313 65.29 28.83 -11.92
N PRO A 314 64.33 28.84 -10.97
CA PRO A 314 64.46 28.19 -9.66
C PRO A 314 64.58 26.65 -9.72
N LEU A 315 64.00 26.01 -10.74
CA LEU A 315 64.02 24.55 -10.89
C LEU A 315 65.41 24.05 -11.30
N ALA A 316 66.08 24.80 -12.19
CA ALA A 316 67.44 24.51 -12.62
C ALA A 316 68.46 24.67 -11.49
N GLU A 317 68.20 25.53 -10.50
CA GLU A 317 69.04 25.68 -9.30
C GLU A 317 68.86 24.50 -8.34
N ILE A 318 67.62 24.08 -8.10
CA ILE A 318 67.30 22.92 -7.27
C ILE A 318 67.87 21.62 -7.87
N ALA A 319 67.82 21.46 -9.19
CA ALA A 319 68.42 20.32 -9.88
C ALA A 319 69.95 20.30 -9.70
N ARG A 320 70.63 21.44 -9.90
CA ARG A 320 72.08 21.57 -9.70
C ARG A 320 72.52 21.27 -8.28
N SER A 321 71.84 21.81 -7.27
CA SER A 321 72.16 21.55 -5.85
C SER A 321 71.92 20.10 -5.44
N SER A 322 70.99 19.42 -6.12
CA SER A 322 70.64 18.02 -5.90
C SER A 322 71.45 17.03 -6.75
N ARG A 323 72.31 17.53 -7.66
CA ARG A 323 73.09 16.76 -8.66
C ARG A 323 72.21 15.88 -9.56
N LEU A 324 71.10 16.46 -10.03
CA LEU A 324 70.15 15.87 -10.98
C LEU A 324 70.34 16.43 -12.38
#